data_AF-A0A530QVZ1-F1
#
_entry.id   AF-A0A530QVZ1-F1
#
_cell.length_a   1.000
_cell.length_b   1.000
_cell.length_c   1.000
_cell.angle_alpha   90.00
_cell.angle_beta   90.00
_cell.angle_gamma   90.00
#
_symmetry.space_group_name_H-M   'P 1'
#
loop_
_entity.id
_entity.type
_entity.pdbx_description
1 polymer ?
#
loop_
_entity_poly.entity_id
_entity_poly.type
_entity_poly.pdbx_seq_one_letter_code
_entity_poly.pdbx_strand_id
1 'polypeptide(L)'
;MKFVNPRNAPPSASRIPYWDENKPAGLDGSIPPAKVLNDTQDEILKVITEAGLTPDPNDPTQLWQALQALIASIVAGESPSIEVPPGSI
;
A
#
# COMPACT_ATOMS: atom_id res chain seq x y z
N MET A 1 6.96 -3.33 -1.02
CA MET A 1 7.07 -2.17 -1.95
C MET A 1 8.41 -1.41 -1.85
N LYS A 2 9.03 -0.97 -2.97
CA LYS A 2 10.19 -0.02 -2.97
C LYS A 2 9.67 1.42 -3.06
N PHE A 3 10.20 2.34 -2.25
CA PHE A 3 9.81 3.75 -2.31
C PHE A 3 10.18 4.38 -3.67
N VAL A 4 9.25 5.15 -4.23
CA VAL A 4 9.43 5.87 -5.50
C VAL A 4 9.36 7.37 -5.24
N ASN A 5 10.41 8.10 -5.63
CA ASN A 5 10.47 9.56 -5.47
C ASN A 5 9.36 10.27 -6.30
N PRO A 6 8.92 11.47 -5.88
CA PRO A 6 7.99 12.29 -6.66
C PRO A 6 8.50 12.57 -8.08
N ARG A 7 7.61 12.71 -9.06
CA ARG A 7 8.02 12.92 -10.47
C ARG A 7 8.73 14.24 -10.71
N ASN A 8 8.41 15.27 -9.94
CA ASN A 8 9.06 16.58 -9.99
C ASN A 8 10.24 16.72 -9.01
N ALA A 9 10.67 15.62 -8.36
CA ALA A 9 11.85 15.65 -7.53
C ALA A 9 13.13 15.70 -8.38
N PRO A 10 14.17 16.45 -7.96
CA PRO A 10 15.45 16.45 -8.65
C PRO A 10 16.10 15.06 -8.59
N PRO A 11 16.94 14.68 -9.59
CA PRO A 11 17.68 13.44 -9.56
C PRO A 11 18.50 13.32 -8.27
N SER A 12 18.30 12.23 -7.53
CA SER A 12 18.98 11.99 -6.25
C SER A 12 19.19 10.50 -6.04
N ALA A 13 20.35 10.15 -5.47
CA ALA A 13 20.64 8.79 -5.01
C ALA A 13 19.90 8.44 -3.70
N SER A 14 19.35 9.46 -3.01
CA SER A 14 18.65 9.30 -1.74
C SER A 14 17.14 9.42 -1.91
N ARG A 15 16.40 8.83 -0.96
CA ARG A 15 14.95 8.96 -0.87
C ARG A 15 14.55 10.42 -0.65
N ILE A 16 13.61 10.91 -1.45
CA ILE A 16 13.00 12.24 -1.28
C ILE A 16 11.53 12.04 -0.88
N PRO A 17 11.10 12.50 0.31
CA PRO A 17 9.70 12.39 0.73
C PRO A 17 8.78 13.24 -0.17
N TYR A 18 7.50 12.90 -0.20
CA TYR A 18 6.47 13.76 -0.80
C TYR A 18 6.30 15.02 0.06
N TRP A 19 6.00 16.14 -0.60
CA TRP A 19 5.76 17.44 0.02
C TRP A 19 4.48 18.07 -0.52
N ASP A 20 3.80 18.83 0.34
CA ASP A 20 2.60 19.57 -0.02
C ASP A 20 2.92 20.85 -0.78
N GLU A 21 1.93 21.34 -1.53
CA GLU A 21 2.00 22.63 -2.19
C GLU A 21 2.08 23.77 -1.14
N ASN A 22 2.93 24.76 -1.41
CA ASN A 22 2.99 26.01 -0.65
C ASN A 22 3.01 27.20 -1.63
N LYS A 23 1.81 27.64 -2.03
CA LYS A 23 1.61 28.76 -2.97
C LYS A 23 2.27 30.07 -2.50
N PRO A 24 2.15 30.50 -1.22
CA PRO A 24 2.85 31.70 -0.74
C PRO A 24 4.36 31.66 -0.91
N ALA A 25 4.97 30.47 -0.82
CA ALA A 25 6.40 30.26 -1.01
C ALA A 25 6.80 29.95 -2.47
N GLY A 26 5.84 29.92 -3.40
CA GLY A 26 6.09 29.55 -4.80
C GLY A 26 6.51 28.08 -4.99
N LEU A 27 6.11 27.19 -4.08
CA LEU A 27 6.45 25.76 -4.13
C LEU A 27 5.26 24.95 -4.64
N ASP A 28 5.41 24.32 -5.80
CA ASP A 28 4.47 23.34 -6.30
C ASP A 28 4.53 22.05 -5.49
N GLY A 29 3.37 21.41 -5.26
CA GLY A 29 3.29 20.14 -4.57
C GLY A 29 3.98 18.99 -5.33
N SER A 30 4.27 17.92 -4.61
CA SER A 30 4.78 16.70 -5.25
C SER A 30 3.79 16.11 -6.24
N ILE A 31 4.30 15.58 -7.36
CA ILE A 31 3.50 14.82 -8.32
C ILE A 31 3.68 13.32 -8.07
N PRO A 32 2.66 12.61 -7.55
CA PRO A 32 2.72 11.17 -7.33
C PRO A 32 2.93 10.39 -8.65
N PRO A 33 3.93 9.50 -8.74
CA PRO A 33 3.99 8.46 -9.75
C PRO A 33 2.84 7.47 -9.53
N ALA A 34 2.25 6.98 -10.62
CA ALA A 34 1.18 5.97 -10.57
C ALA A 34 1.57 4.73 -9.75
N LYS A 35 2.85 4.34 -9.80
CA LYS A 35 3.38 3.19 -9.06
C LYS A 35 3.10 3.26 -7.56
N VAL A 36 3.17 4.43 -6.94
CA VAL A 36 2.92 4.57 -5.50
C VAL A 36 1.47 4.24 -5.16
N LEU A 37 0.52 4.73 -5.96
CA LEU A 37 -0.90 4.47 -5.74
C LEU A 37 -1.28 3.04 -6.08
N ASN A 38 -0.75 2.49 -7.18
CA ASN A 38 -1.04 1.12 -7.60
C ASN A 38 -0.50 0.12 -6.57
N ASP A 39 0.79 0.23 -6.21
CA ASP A 39 1.39 -0.70 -5.26
C ASP A 39 0.69 -0.61 -3.88
N THR A 40 0.28 0.59 -3.43
CA THR A 40 -0.47 0.72 -2.17
C THR A 40 -1.84 0.03 -2.24
N GLN A 41 -2.56 0.16 -3.35
CA GLN A 41 -3.82 -0.53 -3.57
C GLN A 41 -3.63 -2.05 -3.65
N ASP A 42 -2.59 -2.52 -4.35
CA ASP A 42 -2.29 -3.95 -4.49
C ASP A 42 -1.97 -4.58 -3.12
N GLU A 43 -1.23 -3.90 -2.24
CA GLU A 43 -0.95 -4.38 -0.88
C GLU A 43 -2.25 -4.48 -0.04
N ILE A 44 -3.15 -3.50 -0.15
CA ILE A 44 -4.45 -3.54 0.54
C ILE A 44 -5.31 -4.70 0.01
N LEU A 45 -5.39 -4.85 -1.32
CA LEU A 45 -6.13 -5.93 -1.96
C LEU A 45 -5.58 -7.30 -1.55
N LYS A 46 -4.25 -7.46 -1.51
CA LYS A 46 -3.57 -8.67 -1.05
C LYS A 46 -4.05 -9.04 0.36
N VAL A 47 -4.03 -8.11 1.32
CA VAL A 47 -4.50 -8.37 2.70
C VAL A 47 -5.96 -8.80 2.73
N ILE A 48 -6.85 -8.16 1.96
CA ILE A 48 -8.27 -8.51 1.87
C ILE A 48 -8.44 -9.94 1.33
N THR A 49 -7.73 -10.28 0.25
CA THR A 49 -7.81 -11.60 -0.38
C THR A 49 -7.23 -12.72 0.49
N GLU A 50 -6.12 -12.48 1.18
CA GLU A 50 -5.50 -13.46 2.11
C GLU A 50 -6.36 -13.70 3.36
N ALA A 51 -7.19 -12.72 3.74
CA ALA A 51 -8.21 -12.91 4.77
C ALA A 51 -9.44 -13.71 4.30
N GLY A 52 -9.45 -14.17 3.03
CA GLY A 52 -10.56 -14.92 2.44
C GLY A 52 -11.76 -14.05 2.05
N LEU A 53 -11.62 -12.72 2.04
CA LEU A 53 -12.67 -11.79 1.66
C LEU A 53 -12.60 -11.48 0.16
N THR A 54 -13.76 -11.22 -0.45
CA THR A 54 -13.84 -10.72 -1.82
C THR A 54 -13.86 -9.18 -1.82
N PRO A 55 -12.95 -8.49 -2.55
CA PRO A 55 -12.96 -7.03 -2.62
C PRO A 55 -14.29 -6.48 -3.17
N ASP A 56 -14.84 -5.47 -2.49
CA ASP A 56 -16.05 -4.74 -2.86
C ASP A 56 -15.72 -3.24 -2.92
N PRO A 57 -15.82 -2.61 -4.11
CA PRO A 57 -15.52 -1.18 -4.26
C PRO A 57 -16.48 -0.26 -3.49
N ASN A 58 -17.59 -0.78 -2.96
CA ASN A 58 -18.56 -0.02 -2.18
C ASN A 58 -18.34 -0.13 -0.67
N ASP A 59 -17.39 -0.94 -0.20
CA ASP A 59 -17.08 -1.10 1.22
C ASP A 59 -15.69 -0.52 1.56
N PRO A 60 -15.63 0.69 2.15
CA PRO A 60 -14.36 1.30 2.55
C PRO A 60 -13.75 0.67 3.82
N THR A 61 -14.39 -0.34 4.42
CA THR A 61 -13.98 -0.95 5.70
C THR A 61 -13.30 -2.32 5.54
N GLN A 62 -13.16 -2.85 4.33
CA GLN A 62 -12.69 -4.22 4.10
C GLN A 62 -11.29 -4.50 4.64
N LEU A 63 -10.37 -3.52 4.60
CA LEU A 63 -9.04 -3.70 5.21
C LEU A 63 -9.16 -3.98 6.72
N TRP A 64 -10.05 -3.28 7.41
CA TRP A 64 -10.29 -3.49 8.84
C TRP A 64 -10.93 -4.86 9.11
N GLN A 65 -11.90 -5.27 8.30
CA GLN A 65 -12.52 -6.59 8.39
C GLN A 65 -11.50 -7.70 8.16
N ALA A 66 -10.64 -7.56 7.15
CA ALA A 66 -9.56 -8.49 6.83
C ALA A 66 -8.59 -8.66 8.00
N LEU A 67 -8.16 -7.56 8.61
CA LEU A 67 -7.29 -7.60 9.79
C LEU A 67 -7.95 -8.31 10.99
N GLN A 68 -9.24 -8.06 11.25
CA GLN A 68 -9.96 -8.77 12.31
C GLN A 68 -10.02 -10.28 12.05
N ALA A 69 -10.28 -10.70 10.81
CA ALA A 69 -10.33 -12.12 10.43
C ALA A 69 -8.96 -12.80 10.60
N LEU A 70 -7.88 -12.15 10.13
CA LEU A 70 -6.51 -12.66 10.28
C LEU A 70 -6.07 -12.75 11.75
N ILE A 71 -6.45 -11.80 12.60
CA ILE A 71 -6.16 -11.85 14.03
C ILE A 71 -6.94 -12.99 14.70
N ALA A 72 -8.22 -13.17 14.34
CA ALA A 72 -9.05 -14.24 14.88
C ALA A 72 -8.52 -15.63 14.50
N SER A 73 -8.05 -15.84 13.27
CA SER A 73 -7.45 -17.12 12.83
C SER A 73 -6.19 -17.46 13.63
N ILE A 74 -5.31 -16.47 13.84
CA ILE A 74 -4.11 -16.63 14.68
C ILE A 74 -4.49 -17.03 16.11
N VAL A 75 -5.50 -16.38 16.71
CA VAL A 75 -5.96 -16.72 18.06
C VAL A 75 -6.57 -18.13 18.13
N ALA A 76 -7.19 -18.60 17.04
CA ALA A 76 -7.71 -19.96 16.92
C ALA A 76 -6.62 -21.02 16.69
N GLY A 77 -5.36 -20.62 16.49
CA GLY A 77 -4.24 -21.52 16.19
C GLY A 77 -4.13 -21.89 14.70
N GLU A 78 -4.89 -21.23 13.84
CA GLU A 78 -4.79 -21.36 12.39
C GLU A 78 -3.69 -20.41 11.88
N SER A 79 -2.73 -20.93 11.14
CA SER A 79 -1.71 -20.09 10.51
C SER A 79 -2.24 -19.58 9.17
N PRO A 80 -2.28 -18.26 8.93
CA PRO A 80 -2.61 -17.74 7.61
C PRO A 80 -1.59 -18.28 6.60
N SER A 81 -2.07 -18.67 5.43
CA SER A 81 -1.24 -19.17 4.33
C SER A 81 -0.30 -18.07 3.86
N ILE A 82 0.99 -18.21 4.12
CA ILE A 82 2.01 -17.36 3.50
C ILE A 82 2.39 -18.02 2.17
N GLU A 83 1.57 -17.83 1.14
CA GLU A 83 2.00 -18.20 -0.22
C GLU A 83 3.04 -17.19 -0.69
N VAL A 84 4.31 -17.59 -0.64
CA VAL A 84 5.40 -16.84 -1.26
C VAL A 84 5.23 -16.95 -2.78
N PRO A 85 5.02 -15.85 -3.52
CA PRO A 85 4.92 -15.89 -4.97
C PRO A 85 6.21 -16.50 -5.56
N PRO A 86 6.12 -17.44 -6.53
CA PRO A 86 7.31 -17.98 -7.17
C PRO A 86 8.09 -16.84 -7.85
N GLY A 87 9.34 -16.61 -7.44
CA GLY A 87 10.26 -15.67 -8.10
C GLY A 87 10.92 -14.59 -7.25
N SER A 88 10.93 -14.68 -5.92
CA SER A 88 11.69 -13.76 -5.05
C SER A 88 12.89 -14.46 -4.41
N ILE A 89 13.97 -14.64 -5.17
CA ILE A 89 15.35 -14.70 -4.66
C ILE A 89 16.20 -13.76 -5.52
#